data_AF-A0A433IAK0-F1
#
_entry.id   AF-A0A433IAK0-F1
#
_cell.length_a   1.000
_cell.length_b   1.000
_cell.length_c   1.000
_cell.angle_alpha   90.00
_cell.angle_beta   90.00
_cell.angle_gamma   90.00
#
_symmetry.space_group_name_H-M   'P 1'
#
loop_
_entity.id
_entity.type
_entity.pdbx_description
1 polymer ?
#
loop_
_entity_poly.entity_id
_entity_poly.type
_entity_poly.pdbx_seq_one_letter_code
_entity_poly.pdbx_strand_id
1 'polypeptide(L)'
;CLPTAFVLHRRRVPGRAVLRALVLVPFVLPTVVVGVAFRALLAPGGPLGFTGLDQTTTAVVLAMVFFNVSVVVRQVGALWNALDPRQTEAARTLGASPWRAFRTVTLPQLAPAIAASAALVFLFCASAFGIVQTLGRPGYGTLESEIWVQTSVYLDLRTAAVFSVLQFAVVLAAVVVSGVTAARTQRALRLRETPPARLTRADAVPVAVMLAVVALVVAPILTLVVRSFHTRHGWGLGNYRLLSTSAGSGFVGGSTPAQALEQSLRVAVDATLVTLVVAVPLALLLTRPFRSRAALVAQRALDGALLLPLGVSAVTVGFGFVVSLRAAFPELAASGVLVPLAQAVVALPLAVRALVPVLAAVDPRL
;
A
#
# COMPACT_ATOMS: atom_id res chain seq x y z
N CYS A 1 -8.11 0.03 13.11
CA CYS A 1 -7.75 1.28 12.39
C CYS A 1 -8.55 2.52 12.84
N LEU A 2 -9.89 2.49 12.91
CA LEU A 2 -10.69 3.69 13.27
C LEU A 2 -10.33 4.30 14.63
N PRO A 3 -10.19 3.53 15.73
CA PRO A 3 -9.83 4.12 17.02
C PRO A 3 -8.41 4.71 17.01
N THR A 4 -7.47 4.08 16.30
CA THR A 4 -6.12 4.60 16.04
C THR A 4 -6.16 5.94 15.30
N ALA A 5 -6.96 6.03 14.23
CA ALA A 5 -7.15 7.27 13.48
C ALA A 5 -7.72 8.39 14.36
N PHE A 6 -8.74 8.08 15.16
CA PHE A 6 -9.33 9.00 16.14
C PHE A 6 -8.28 9.53 17.12
N VAL A 7 -7.54 8.66 17.80
CA VAL A 7 -6.56 9.06 18.80
C VAL A 7 -5.44 9.89 18.17
N LEU A 8 -4.90 9.47 17.01
CA LEU A 8 -3.80 10.17 16.35
C LEU A 8 -4.19 11.47 15.64
N HIS A 9 -5.48 11.72 15.39
CA HIS A 9 -5.95 12.91 14.67
C HIS A 9 -6.74 13.87 15.56
N ARG A 10 -7.55 13.37 16.48
CA ARG A 10 -8.46 14.17 17.31
C ARG A 10 -7.94 14.42 18.73
N ARG A 11 -6.96 13.65 19.21
CA ARG A 11 -6.42 13.76 20.58
C ARG A 11 -4.99 14.28 20.61
N ARG A 12 -4.65 15.02 21.67
CA ARG A 12 -3.29 15.38 22.05
C ARG A 12 -2.67 14.21 22.78
N VAL A 13 -1.84 13.44 22.09
CA VAL A 13 -1.07 12.33 22.65
C VAL A 13 0.42 12.71 22.73
N PRO A 14 1.15 12.31 23.79
CA PRO A 14 2.59 12.48 23.85
C PRO A 14 3.25 11.65 22.73
N GLY A 15 4.32 12.17 22.11
CA GLY A 15 5.01 11.47 21.03
C GLY A 15 4.18 11.27 19.75
N ARG A 16 3.12 12.07 19.53
CA ARG A 16 2.21 11.94 18.36
C ARG A 16 2.93 11.85 17.02
N ALA A 17 4.01 12.60 16.83
CA ALA A 17 4.79 12.57 15.60
C ALA A 17 5.44 11.19 15.37
N VAL A 18 6.05 10.63 16.41
CA VAL A 18 6.65 9.28 16.38
C VAL A 18 5.58 8.23 16.14
N LEU A 19 4.44 8.28 16.86
CA LEU A 19 3.34 7.34 16.68
C LEU A 19 2.76 7.38 15.25
N ARG A 20 2.64 8.57 14.66
CA ARG A 20 2.24 8.73 13.26
C ARG A 20 3.27 8.15 12.30
N ALA A 21 4.55 8.42 12.53
CA ALA A 21 5.62 7.86 11.71
C ALA A 21 5.60 6.32 11.76
N LEU A 22 5.52 5.73 12.96
CA LEU A 22 5.44 4.28 13.15
C LEU A 22 4.28 3.65 12.38
N VAL A 23 3.08 4.24 12.44
CA VAL A 23 1.90 3.74 11.73
C VAL A 23 2.04 3.85 10.19
N LEU A 24 2.95 4.70 9.69
CA LEU A 24 3.23 4.83 8.25
C LEU A 24 4.31 3.86 7.76
N VAL A 25 5.22 3.39 8.63
CA VAL A 25 6.31 2.47 8.26
C VAL A 25 5.86 1.23 7.49
N PRO A 26 4.76 0.53 7.84
CA PRO A 26 4.32 -0.67 7.12
C PRO A 26 4.14 -0.48 5.61
N PHE A 27 3.74 0.71 5.16
CA PHE A 27 3.51 0.99 3.74
C PHE A 27 4.81 1.12 2.94
N VAL A 28 5.91 1.45 3.61
CA VAL A 28 7.22 1.62 2.97
C VAL A 28 7.95 0.28 2.86
N LEU A 29 7.55 -0.72 3.65
CA LEU A 29 8.17 -2.03 3.66
C LEU A 29 7.70 -2.86 2.44
N PRO A 30 8.63 -3.48 1.69
CA PRO A 30 8.28 -4.44 0.66
C PRO A 30 7.46 -5.61 1.24
N THR A 31 6.48 -6.11 0.50
CA THR A 31 5.57 -7.19 0.94
C THR A 31 6.30 -8.47 1.34
N VAL A 32 7.41 -8.79 0.65
CA VAL A 32 8.32 -9.89 1.00
C VAL A 32 8.96 -9.67 2.37
N VAL A 33 9.43 -8.45 2.66
CA VAL A 33 10.02 -8.11 3.96
C VAL A 33 8.96 -8.24 5.06
N VAL A 34 7.72 -7.84 4.80
CA VAL A 34 6.61 -8.03 5.76
C VAL A 34 6.40 -9.51 6.08
N GLY A 35 6.31 -10.38 5.07
CA GLY A 35 6.13 -11.82 5.32
C GLY A 35 7.31 -12.45 6.05
N VAL A 36 8.55 -12.07 5.72
CA VAL A 36 9.74 -12.50 6.46
C VAL A 36 9.73 -11.99 7.91
N ALA A 37 9.26 -10.75 8.16
CA ALA A 37 9.12 -10.19 9.51
C ALA A 37 8.14 -10.99 10.37
N PHE A 38 6.97 -11.31 9.81
CA PHE A 38 5.97 -12.11 10.50
C PHE A 38 6.44 -13.54 10.72
N ARG A 39 7.14 -14.15 9.76
CA ARG A 39 7.73 -15.48 9.93
C ARG A 39 8.80 -15.49 11.01
N ALA A 40 9.66 -14.47 11.05
CA ALA A 40 10.66 -14.29 12.11
C ALA A 40 10.02 -14.15 13.51
N LEU A 41 8.84 -13.54 13.58
CA LEU A 41 8.07 -13.37 14.82
C LEU A 41 7.34 -14.64 15.26
N LEU A 42 6.71 -15.35 14.33
CA LEU A 42 5.75 -16.44 14.58
C LEU A 42 6.33 -17.85 14.44
N ALA A 43 7.47 -18.04 13.77
CA ALA A 43 8.12 -19.34 13.67
C ALA A 43 8.50 -19.89 15.07
N PRO A 44 8.70 -21.21 15.24
CA PRO A 44 8.95 -21.81 16.57
C PRO A 44 10.09 -21.19 17.38
N GLY A 45 11.13 -20.65 16.73
CA GLY A 45 12.23 -19.92 17.39
C GLY A 45 12.02 -18.41 17.53
N GLY A 46 10.83 -17.90 17.20
CA GLY A 46 10.46 -16.48 17.28
C GLY A 46 9.80 -16.14 18.61
N PRO A 47 9.71 -14.84 18.97
CA PRO A 47 9.10 -14.41 20.23
C PRO A 47 7.65 -14.88 20.43
N LEU A 48 6.89 -15.08 19.35
CA LEU A 48 5.52 -15.59 19.36
C LEU A 48 5.41 -17.01 18.78
N GLY A 49 6.51 -17.76 18.74
CA GLY A 49 6.55 -19.13 18.23
C GLY A 49 5.62 -20.09 18.96
N PHE A 50 5.37 -19.84 20.25
CA PHE A 50 4.47 -20.62 21.09
C PHE A 50 3.00 -20.57 20.64
N THR A 51 2.63 -19.61 19.79
CA THR A 51 1.23 -19.45 19.33
C THR A 51 0.82 -20.46 18.26
N GLY A 52 1.78 -21.13 17.60
CA GLY A 52 1.50 -22.05 16.50
C GLY A 52 0.89 -21.38 15.25
N LEU A 53 0.99 -20.05 15.12
CA LEU A 53 0.40 -19.29 14.02
C LEU A 53 1.27 -19.27 12.75
N ASP A 54 2.52 -19.73 12.80
CA ASP A 54 3.39 -19.76 11.62
C ASP A 54 2.71 -20.50 10.45
N GLN A 55 2.79 -19.91 9.26
CA GLN A 55 2.18 -20.43 8.03
C GLN A 55 0.67 -20.68 8.05
N THR A 56 -0.06 -20.07 8.98
CA THR A 56 -1.52 -20.10 9.02
C THR A 56 -2.14 -18.97 8.20
N THR A 57 -3.38 -19.15 7.74
CA THR A 57 -4.17 -18.07 7.12
C THR A 57 -4.29 -16.87 8.05
N THR A 58 -4.40 -17.09 9.36
CA THR A 58 -4.44 -16.03 10.37
C THR A 58 -3.18 -15.17 10.34
N ALA A 59 -1.99 -15.77 10.23
CA ALA A 59 -0.75 -15.02 10.12
C ALA A 59 -0.70 -14.18 8.84
N VAL A 60 -1.15 -14.73 7.71
CA VAL A 60 -1.26 -14.01 6.44
C VAL A 60 -2.21 -12.81 6.56
N VAL A 61 -3.38 -13.00 7.19
CA VAL A 61 -4.34 -11.92 7.44
C VAL A 61 -3.76 -10.85 8.36
N LEU A 62 -3.05 -11.22 9.43
CA LEU A 62 -2.40 -10.25 10.33
C LEU A 62 -1.31 -9.45 9.61
N ALA A 63 -0.53 -10.08 8.72
CA ALA A 63 0.46 -9.40 7.88
C ALA A 63 -0.20 -8.44 6.87
N MET A 64 -1.34 -8.83 6.29
CA MET A 64 -2.13 -7.94 5.42
C MET A 64 -2.73 -6.76 6.21
N VAL A 65 -3.19 -6.98 7.45
CA VAL A 65 -3.66 -5.90 8.34
C VAL A 65 -2.51 -4.96 8.65
N PHE A 66 -1.35 -5.48 9.05
CA PHE A 66 -0.13 -4.69 9.28
C PHE A 66 0.18 -3.77 8.09
N PHE A 67 0.19 -4.32 6.88
CA PHE A 67 0.52 -3.59 5.65
C PHE A 67 -0.47 -2.44 5.39
N ASN A 68 -1.77 -2.69 5.59
CA ASN A 68 -2.85 -1.78 5.24
C ASN A 68 -3.26 -0.77 6.32
N VAL A 69 -2.81 -0.95 7.57
CA VAL A 69 -3.14 -0.04 8.70
C VAL A 69 -2.79 1.41 8.38
N SER A 70 -1.64 1.63 7.74
CA SER A 70 -1.11 2.93 7.32
C SER A 70 -2.08 3.71 6.44
N VAL A 71 -2.62 3.05 5.40
CA VAL A 71 -3.54 3.60 4.40
C VAL A 71 -4.83 4.06 5.08
N VAL A 72 -5.44 3.18 5.87
CA VAL A 72 -6.71 3.47 6.55
C VAL A 72 -6.56 4.58 7.58
N VAL A 73 -5.51 4.54 8.40
CA VAL A 73 -5.29 5.54 9.45
C VAL A 73 -5.00 6.91 8.84
N ARG A 74 -4.24 6.98 7.74
CA ARG A 74 -3.93 8.23 7.05
C ARG A 74 -5.17 8.83 6.37
N GLN A 75 -5.90 8.04 5.58
CA GLN A 75 -7.04 8.55 4.81
C GLN A 75 -8.23 8.93 5.71
N VAL A 76 -8.64 8.02 6.60
CA VAL A 76 -9.74 8.30 7.53
C VAL A 76 -9.32 9.38 8.53
N GLY A 77 -8.08 9.35 9.00
CA GLY A 77 -7.55 10.35 9.92
C GLY A 77 -7.50 11.76 9.33
N ALA A 78 -7.13 11.90 8.06
CA ALA A 78 -7.13 13.18 7.36
C ALA A 78 -8.55 13.77 7.26
N LEU A 79 -9.53 12.97 6.83
CA LEU A 79 -10.93 13.43 6.80
C LEU A 79 -11.44 13.77 8.19
N TRP A 80 -11.19 12.91 9.18
CA TRP A 80 -11.63 13.13 10.56
C TRP A 80 -11.03 14.39 11.18
N ASN A 81 -9.78 14.72 10.86
CA ASN A 81 -9.15 15.96 11.29
C ASN A 81 -9.86 17.20 10.72
N ALA A 82 -10.36 17.10 9.48
CA ALA A 82 -11.05 18.17 8.80
C ALA A 82 -12.53 18.31 9.20
N LEU A 83 -13.15 17.32 9.86
CA LEU A 83 -14.56 17.40 10.29
C LEU A 83 -14.78 18.40 11.45
N ASP A 84 -15.80 19.24 11.34
CA ASP A 84 -16.23 20.16 12.39
C ASP A 84 -16.78 19.40 13.62
N PRO A 85 -16.16 19.51 14.81
CA PRO A 85 -16.63 18.87 16.03
C PRO A 85 -18.05 19.28 16.45
N ARG A 86 -18.50 20.50 16.09
CA ARG A 86 -19.74 21.10 16.60
C ARG A 86 -20.97 20.24 16.32
N GLN A 87 -21.00 19.51 15.21
CA GLN A 87 -22.10 18.59 14.90
C GLN A 87 -22.17 17.43 15.89
N THR A 88 -21.01 16.89 16.28
CA THR A 88 -20.93 15.81 17.27
C THR A 88 -21.23 16.33 18.66
N GLU A 89 -20.77 17.54 18.99
CA GLU A 89 -21.06 18.22 20.26
C GLU A 89 -22.54 18.56 20.42
N ALA A 90 -23.19 19.09 19.38
CA ALA A 90 -24.62 19.37 19.37
C ALA A 90 -25.45 18.11 19.63
N ALA A 91 -25.11 16.98 18.97
CA ALA A 91 -25.76 15.71 19.25
C ALA A 91 -25.59 15.27 20.71
N ARG A 92 -24.42 15.49 21.31
CA ARG A 92 -24.18 15.21 22.73
C ARG A 92 -24.99 16.12 23.67
N THR A 93 -25.14 17.39 23.33
CA THR A 93 -26.00 18.33 24.09
C THR A 93 -27.47 17.92 24.03
N LEU A 94 -27.92 17.32 22.92
CA LEU A 94 -29.25 16.73 22.77
C LEU A 94 -29.40 15.36 23.47
N GLY A 95 -28.45 14.96 24.33
CA GLY A 95 -28.52 13.73 25.11
C GLY A 95 -27.96 12.48 24.43
N ALA A 96 -27.34 12.60 23.24
CA ALA A 96 -26.70 11.44 22.62
C ALA A 96 -25.45 11.02 23.40
N SER A 97 -25.38 9.75 23.80
CA SER A 97 -24.16 9.16 24.36
C SER A 97 -23.00 9.23 23.35
N PRO A 98 -21.71 9.18 23.78
CA PRO A 98 -20.56 9.24 22.88
C PRO A 98 -20.62 8.22 21.73
N TRP A 99 -21.07 7.00 22.03
CA TRP A 99 -21.24 5.94 21.03
C TRP A 99 -22.40 6.24 20.06
N ARG A 100 -23.52 6.76 20.56
CA ARG A 100 -24.65 7.17 19.73
C ARG A 100 -24.25 8.29 18.78
N ALA A 101 -23.63 9.35 19.31
CA ALA A 101 -23.12 10.47 18.50
C ALA A 101 -22.11 10.01 17.44
N PHE A 102 -21.19 9.10 17.79
CA PHE A 102 -20.27 8.50 16.82
C PHE A 102 -21.03 7.78 15.70
N ARG A 103 -21.98 6.89 16.03
CA ARG A 103 -22.71 6.09 15.02
C ARG A 103 -23.66 6.92 14.15
N THR A 104 -24.31 7.95 14.69
CA THR A 104 -25.36 8.69 13.97
C THR A 104 -24.84 9.96 13.30
N VAL A 105 -23.70 10.51 13.73
CA VAL A 105 -23.15 11.77 13.20
C VAL A 105 -21.78 11.56 12.56
N THR A 106 -20.81 11.05 13.33
CA THR A 106 -19.42 10.96 12.87
C THR A 106 -19.20 9.86 11.83
N LEU A 107 -19.71 8.66 12.06
CA LEU A 107 -19.49 7.49 11.20
C LEU A 107 -20.08 7.69 9.79
N PRO A 108 -21.31 8.24 9.59
CA PRO A 108 -21.81 8.57 8.26
C PRO A 108 -20.96 9.61 7.52
N GLN A 109 -20.38 10.58 8.24
CA GLN A 109 -19.46 11.57 7.65
C GLN A 109 -18.12 10.96 7.25
N LEU A 110 -17.65 9.93 7.98
CA LEU A 110 -16.42 9.19 7.65
C LEU A 110 -16.65 8.08 6.62
N ALA A 111 -17.88 7.68 6.35
CA ALA A 111 -18.22 6.61 5.43
C ALA A 111 -17.56 6.73 4.05
N PRO A 112 -17.48 7.91 3.39
CA PRO A 112 -16.77 8.00 2.10
C PRO A 112 -15.28 7.67 2.22
N ALA A 113 -14.59 8.17 3.27
CA ALA A 113 -13.17 7.85 3.47
C ALA A 113 -12.95 6.39 3.86
N ILE A 114 -13.88 5.79 4.62
CA ILE A 114 -13.84 4.37 4.98
C ILE A 114 -14.04 3.51 3.73
N ALA A 115 -15.01 3.84 2.87
CA ALA A 115 -15.28 3.11 1.63
C ALA A 115 -14.10 3.21 0.63
N ALA A 116 -13.51 4.40 0.48
CA ALA A 116 -12.32 4.61 -0.33
C ALA A 116 -11.12 3.82 0.21
N SER A 117 -10.90 3.87 1.53
CA SER A 117 -9.84 3.09 2.18
C SER A 117 -10.07 1.58 2.01
N ALA A 118 -11.30 1.11 2.19
CA ALA A 118 -11.65 -0.31 2.07
C ALA A 118 -11.41 -0.85 0.66
N ALA A 119 -11.67 -0.06 -0.38
CA ALA A 119 -11.38 -0.46 -1.76
C ALA A 119 -9.89 -0.55 -2.05
N LEU A 120 -9.09 0.36 -1.50
CA LEU A 120 -7.63 0.28 -1.59
C LEU A 120 -7.08 -0.90 -0.81
N VAL A 121 -7.59 -1.17 0.40
CA VAL A 121 -7.22 -2.38 1.16
C VAL A 121 -7.59 -3.63 0.38
N PHE A 122 -8.78 -3.68 -0.23
CA PHE A 122 -9.18 -4.81 -1.06
C PHE A 122 -8.24 -5.01 -2.25
N LEU A 123 -7.93 -3.93 -2.97
CA LEU A 123 -6.97 -3.94 -4.08
C LEU A 123 -5.61 -4.49 -3.63
N PHE A 124 -5.04 -3.97 -2.54
CA PHE A 124 -3.74 -4.40 -2.04
C PHE A 124 -3.74 -5.85 -1.53
N CYS A 125 -4.82 -6.29 -0.89
CA CYS A 125 -4.96 -7.68 -0.45
C CYS A 125 -5.14 -8.64 -1.63
N ALA A 126 -5.94 -8.28 -2.64
CA ALA A 126 -6.18 -9.08 -3.83
C ALA A 126 -4.91 -9.28 -4.67
N SER A 127 -4.01 -8.30 -4.65
CA SER A 127 -2.72 -8.31 -5.35
C SER A 127 -1.52 -8.67 -4.44
N ALA A 128 -1.77 -9.19 -3.24
CA ALA A 128 -0.71 -9.46 -2.26
C ALA A 128 0.05 -10.76 -2.56
N PHE A 129 0.98 -10.70 -3.52
CA PHE A 129 1.85 -11.85 -3.83
C PHE A 129 2.87 -12.14 -2.71
N GLY A 130 3.69 -11.13 -2.39
CA GLY A 130 4.89 -11.32 -1.57
C GLY A 130 4.61 -11.80 -0.15
N ILE A 131 3.52 -11.34 0.49
CA ILE A 131 3.12 -11.79 1.83
C ILE A 131 2.69 -13.26 1.78
N VAL A 132 1.83 -13.63 0.83
CA VAL A 132 1.29 -14.99 0.71
C VAL A 132 2.40 -15.98 0.39
N GLN A 133 3.27 -15.65 -0.57
CA GLN A 133 4.35 -16.53 -1.01
C GLN A 133 5.41 -16.78 0.08
N THR A 134 5.66 -15.83 0.96
CA THR A 134 6.76 -15.92 1.96
C THR A 134 6.29 -16.46 3.32
N LEU A 135 5.07 -16.11 3.70
CA LEU A 135 4.49 -16.47 5.00
C LEU A 135 3.53 -17.65 4.90
N GLY A 136 2.79 -17.81 3.80
CA GLY A 136 1.81 -18.89 3.63
C GLY A 136 2.46 -20.27 3.44
N ARG A 137 1.66 -21.32 3.65
CA ARG A 137 2.04 -22.71 3.32
C ARG A 137 1.53 -23.12 1.93
N PRO A 138 2.18 -24.09 1.26
CA PRO A 138 1.64 -24.71 0.06
C PRO A 138 0.18 -25.15 0.23
N GLY A 139 -0.66 -24.91 -0.78
CA GLY A 139 -2.10 -25.21 -0.75
C GLY A 139 -3.00 -24.07 -0.23
N TYR A 140 -2.43 -22.94 0.20
CA TYR A 140 -3.17 -21.74 0.64
C TYR A 140 -2.97 -20.55 -0.31
N GLY A 141 -2.78 -20.85 -1.60
CA GLY A 141 -2.53 -19.85 -2.63
C GLY A 141 -3.70 -18.89 -2.84
N THR A 142 -3.38 -17.66 -3.20
CA THR A 142 -4.32 -16.69 -3.77
C THR A 142 -4.30 -16.77 -5.30
N LEU A 143 -5.28 -16.14 -5.95
CA LEU A 143 -5.30 -16.01 -7.42
C LEU A 143 -3.98 -15.41 -7.93
N GLU A 144 -3.43 -14.44 -7.20
CA GLU A 144 -2.15 -13.82 -7.48
C GLU A 144 -0.96 -14.80 -7.46
N SER A 145 -0.86 -15.65 -6.43
CA SER A 145 0.19 -16.68 -6.40
C SER A 145 -0.02 -17.74 -7.47
N GLU A 146 -1.27 -18.03 -7.83
CA GLU A 146 -1.58 -19.00 -8.88
C GLU A 146 -1.17 -18.47 -10.27
N ILE A 147 -1.40 -17.18 -10.55
CA ILE A 147 -0.87 -16.53 -11.77
C ILE A 147 0.65 -16.72 -11.85
N TRP A 148 1.37 -16.54 -10.73
CA TRP A 148 2.82 -16.74 -10.69
C TRP A 148 3.22 -18.20 -10.95
N VAL A 149 2.54 -19.17 -10.33
CA VAL A 149 2.79 -20.61 -10.49
C VAL A 149 2.52 -21.04 -11.94
N GLN A 150 1.38 -20.67 -12.51
CA GLN A 150 1.05 -20.98 -13.90
C GLN A 150 2.08 -20.39 -14.87
N THR A 151 2.55 -19.18 -14.61
CA THR A 151 3.54 -18.52 -15.48
C THR A 151 4.95 -19.08 -15.32
N SER A 152 5.41 -19.35 -14.09
CA SER A 152 6.82 -19.63 -13.79
C SER A 152 7.15 -21.10 -13.62
N VAL A 153 6.16 -21.90 -13.19
CA VAL A 153 6.34 -23.33 -12.91
C VAL A 153 5.77 -24.16 -14.05
N TYR A 154 4.51 -23.91 -14.42
CA TYR A 154 3.86 -24.69 -15.48
C TYR A 154 4.06 -24.12 -16.89
N LEU A 155 4.55 -22.88 -17.01
CA LEU A 155 4.71 -22.15 -18.27
C LEU A 155 3.41 -22.07 -19.10
N ASP A 156 2.25 -22.20 -18.45
CA ASP A 156 0.93 -22.10 -19.07
C ASP A 156 0.46 -20.64 -19.08
N LEU A 157 0.96 -19.91 -20.07
CA LEU A 157 0.61 -18.50 -20.28
C LEU A 157 -0.88 -18.29 -20.60
N ARG A 158 -1.57 -19.30 -21.13
CA ARG A 158 -2.99 -19.19 -21.49
C ARG A 158 -3.84 -19.17 -20.23
N THR A 159 -3.61 -20.11 -19.32
CA THR A 159 -4.30 -20.16 -18.02
C THR A 159 -3.93 -18.95 -17.17
N ALA A 160 -2.64 -18.55 -17.13
CA ALA A 160 -2.21 -17.35 -16.43
C ALA A 160 -2.87 -16.06 -16.96
N ALA A 161 -3.09 -15.95 -18.28
CA ALA A 161 -3.79 -14.82 -18.88
C ALA A 161 -5.27 -14.78 -18.46
N VAL A 162 -5.95 -15.93 -18.44
CA VAL A 162 -7.34 -16.02 -17.96
C VAL A 162 -7.46 -15.58 -16.50
N PHE A 163 -6.57 -16.07 -15.63
CA PHE A 163 -6.54 -15.66 -14.21
C PHE A 163 -6.23 -14.17 -14.05
N SER A 164 -5.32 -13.63 -14.86
CA SER A 164 -5.00 -12.19 -14.86
C SER A 164 -6.19 -11.33 -15.28
N VAL A 165 -6.93 -11.72 -16.33
CA VAL A 165 -8.14 -11.00 -16.77
C VAL A 165 -9.24 -11.08 -15.72
N LEU A 166 -9.45 -12.26 -15.12
CA LEU A 166 -10.43 -12.45 -14.06
C LEU A 166 -10.09 -11.57 -12.84
N GLN A 167 -8.84 -11.57 -12.40
CA GLN A 167 -8.39 -10.75 -11.29
C GLN A 167 -8.57 -9.27 -11.58
N PHE A 168 -8.18 -8.83 -12.78
CA PHE A 168 -8.36 -7.44 -13.23
C PHE A 168 -9.84 -7.04 -13.22
N ALA A 169 -10.74 -7.89 -13.71
CA ALA A 169 -12.17 -7.62 -13.71
C ALA A 169 -12.73 -7.47 -12.28
N VAL A 170 -12.35 -8.35 -11.35
CA VAL A 170 -12.78 -8.30 -9.95
C VAL A 170 -12.28 -7.04 -9.26
N VAL A 171 -11.00 -6.69 -9.45
CA VAL A 171 -10.39 -5.49 -8.88
C VAL A 171 -11.04 -4.23 -9.46
N LEU A 172 -11.22 -4.17 -10.78
CA LEU A 172 -11.85 -3.05 -11.46
C LEU A 172 -13.29 -2.85 -10.96
N ALA A 173 -14.07 -3.93 -10.83
CA ALA A 173 -15.43 -3.86 -10.29
C ALA A 173 -15.44 -3.29 -8.86
N ALA A 174 -14.55 -3.77 -7.98
CA ALA A 174 -14.45 -3.26 -6.61
C ALA A 174 -14.09 -1.77 -6.55
N VAL A 175 -13.14 -1.33 -7.38
CA VAL A 175 -12.74 0.08 -7.47
C VAL A 175 -13.88 0.95 -8.00
N VAL A 176 -14.57 0.52 -9.06
CA VAL A 176 -15.71 1.25 -9.63
C VAL A 176 -16.85 1.38 -8.62
N VAL A 177 -17.22 0.29 -7.94
CA VAL A 177 -18.26 0.30 -6.89
C VAL A 177 -17.88 1.28 -5.77
N SER A 178 -16.62 1.30 -5.35
CA SER A 178 -16.14 2.24 -4.34
C SER A 178 -16.17 3.69 -4.81
N GLY A 179 -15.75 3.97 -6.06
CA GLY A 179 -15.80 5.31 -6.64
C GLY A 179 -17.23 5.85 -6.74
N VAL A 180 -18.17 5.03 -7.19
CA VAL A 180 -19.59 5.40 -7.28
C VAL A 180 -20.20 5.66 -5.91
N THR A 181 -19.89 4.82 -4.92
CA THR A 181 -20.39 5.00 -3.55
C THR A 181 -19.80 6.24 -2.89
N ALA A 182 -18.50 6.49 -3.04
CA ALA A 182 -17.83 7.68 -2.51
C ALA A 182 -18.40 8.99 -3.12
N ALA A 183 -18.61 9.04 -4.44
CA ALA A 183 -19.17 10.22 -5.11
C ALA A 183 -20.58 10.57 -4.61
N ARG A 184 -21.40 9.56 -4.27
CA ARG A 184 -22.75 9.77 -3.71
C ARG A 184 -22.73 10.33 -2.28
N THR A 185 -21.68 10.09 -1.53
CA THR A 185 -21.56 10.52 -0.11
C THR A 185 -20.84 11.87 0.05
N GLN A 186 -20.24 12.43 -1.00
CA GLN A 186 -19.57 13.76 -0.99
C GLN A 186 -20.53 14.96 -0.92
N ARG A 187 -21.64 14.88 -0.17
CA ARG A 187 -22.51 16.02 0.12
C ARG A 187 -21.82 16.97 1.11
N ALA A 188 -21.50 18.18 0.64
CA ALA A 188 -21.16 19.40 1.38
C ALA A 188 -20.67 19.19 2.84
N LEU A 189 -19.54 18.50 3.02
CA LEU A 189 -18.88 18.43 4.31
C LEU A 189 -18.30 19.82 4.62
N ARG A 190 -18.69 20.40 5.76
CA ARG A 190 -18.05 21.62 6.27
C ARG A 190 -16.71 21.21 6.88
N LEU A 191 -15.64 21.48 6.14
CA LEU A 191 -14.28 21.23 6.61
C LEU A 191 -13.81 22.41 7.46
N ARG A 192 -13.40 22.14 8.69
CA ARG A 192 -12.79 23.11 9.58
C ARG A 192 -11.75 22.40 10.43
N GLU A 193 -10.49 22.79 10.27
CA GLU A 193 -9.44 22.30 11.15
C GLU A 193 -9.70 22.83 12.56
N THR A 194 -9.80 21.90 13.50
CA THR A 194 -9.94 22.21 14.93
C THR A 194 -8.75 21.68 15.69
N PRO A 195 -8.23 22.43 16.68
CA PRO A 195 -7.09 21.96 17.45
C PRO A 195 -7.45 20.65 18.18
N PRO A 196 -6.50 19.71 18.28
CA PRO A 196 -6.74 18.42 18.94
C PRO A 196 -7.15 18.62 20.40
N ALA A 197 -8.12 17.84 20.87
CA ALA A 197 -8.59 17.86 22.25
C ALA A 197 -7.66 17.06 23.18
N ARG A 198 -7.68 17.36 24.49
CA ARG A 198 -6.93 16.55 25.48
C ARG A 198 -7.52 15.15 25.60
N LEU A 199 -6.69 14.20 26.08
CA LEU A 199 -7.13 12.85 26.43
C LEU A 199 -8.04 12.88 27.66
N THR A 200 -9.04 12.02 27.66
CA THR A 200 -9.99 11.83 28.76
C THR A 200 -10.09 10.35 29.12
N ARG A 201 -10.64 10.01 30.30
CA ARG A 201 -10.87 8.60 30.69
C ARG A 201 -11.79 7.85 29.71
N ALA A 202 -12.69 8.56 29.03
CA ALA A 202 -13.55 7.99 28.00
C ALA A 202 -12.76 7.51 26.75
N ASP A 203 -11.50 7.92 26.59
CA ASP A 203 -10.65 7.53 25.47
C ASP A 203 -9.82 6.25 25.74
N ALA A 204 -10.02 5.59 26.90
CA ALA A 204 -9.21 4.43 27.30
C ALA A 204 -9.26 3.28 26.27
N VAL A 205 -10.45 2.92 25.77
CA VAL A 205 -10.60 1.86 24.77
C VAL A 205 -9.94 2.24 23.43
N PRO A 206 -10.19 3.43 22.84
CA PRO A 206 -9.46 3.85 21.65
C PRO A 206 -7.95 3.88 21.81
N VAL A 207 -7.44 4.30 22.97
CA VAL A 207 -6.01 4.30 23.28
C VAL A 207 -5.46 2.87 23.36
N ALA A 208 -6.15 1.95 24.04
CA ALA A 208 -5.75 0.54 24.09
C ALA A 208 -5.69 -0.10 22.70
N VAL A 209 -6.69 0.17 21.83
CA VAL A 209 -6.67 -0.31 20.44
C VAL A 209 -5.53 0.32 19.64
N MET A 210 -5.24 1.61 19.83
CA MET A 210 -4.07 2.24 19.21
C MET A 210 -2.78 1.56 19.65
N LEU A 211 -2.59 1.30 20.95
CA LEU A 211 -1.40 0.64 21.46
C LEU A 211 -1.26 -0.79 20.91
N ALA A 212 -2.35 -1.54 20.79
CA ALA A 212 -2.34 -2.86 20.17
C ALA A 212 -1.94 -2.80 18.68
N VAL A 213 -2.43 -1.80 17.93
CA VAL A 213 -2.02 -1.57 16.53
C VAL A 213 -0.55 -1.19 16.45
N VAL A 214 -0.07 -0.32 17.34
CA VAL A 214 1.35 0.05 17.40
C VAL A 214 2.21 -1.17 17.74
N ALA A 215 1.78 -2.02 18.68
CA ALA A 215 2.47 -3.27 19.00
C ALA A 215 2.51 -4.23 17.80
N LEU A 216 1.40 -4.40 17.07
CA LEU A 216 1.34 -5.18 15.84
C LEU A 216 2.32 -4.65 14.78
N VAL A 217 2.51 -3.34 14.71
CA VAL A 217 3.45 -2.71 13.76
C VAL A 217 4.90 -2.82 14.23
N VAL A 218 5.17 -2.61 15.51
CA VAL A 218 6.53 -2.58 16.04
C VAL A 218 7.11 -3.99 16.20
N ALA A 219 6.31 -4.97 16.64
CA ALA A 219 6.84 -6.30 16.99
C ALA A 219 7.52 -7.05 15.83
N PRO A 220 6.96 -7.15 14.61
CA PRO A 220 7.64 -7.82 13.50
C PRO A 220 8.93 -7.10 13.08
N ILE A 221 8.91 -5.76 13.04
CA ILE A 221 10.05 -4.94 12.67
C ILE A 221 11.16 -5.07 13.71
N LEU A 222 10.82 -4.95 14.99
CA LEU A 222 11.76 -5.11 16.09
C LEU A 222 12.36 -6.52 16.08
N THR A 223 11.56 -7.54 15.79
CA THR A 223 12.06 -8.92 15.68
C THR A 223 13.07 -9.07 14.54
N LEU A 224 12.83 -8.45 13.38
CA LEU A 224 13.81 -8.43 12.29
C LEU A 224 15.11 -7.73 12.69
N VAL A 225 15.01 -6.56 13.31
CA VAL A 225 16.18 -5.80 13.77
C VAL A 225 16.96 -6.61 14.80
N VAL A 226 16.28 -7.22 15.77
CA VAL A 226 16.93 -8.06 16.79
C VAL A 226 17.61 -9.27 16.13
N ARG A 227 16.92 -9.95 15.21
CA ARG A 227 17.47 -11.12 14.51
C ARG A 227 18.62 -10.77 13.57
N SER A 228 18.72 -9.54 13.06
CA SER A 228 19.87 -9.15 12.23
C SER A 228 21.18 -9.15 13.02
N PHE A 229 21.14 -8.99 14.35
CA PHE A 229 22.30 -9.12 15.24
C PHE A 229 22.52 -10.54 15.76
N HIS A 230 21.60 -11.46 15.55
CA HIS A 230 21.77 -12.84 15.97
C HIS A 230 22.45 -13.66 14.86
N THR A 231 23.69 -14.07 15.10
CA THR A 231 24.49 -14.88 14.18
C THR A 231 24.50 -16.35 14.62
N ARG A 232 25.10 -17.23 13.80
CA ARG A 232 25.31 -18.65 14.17
C ARG A 232 26.18 -18.83 15.43
N HIS A 233 27.02 -17.85 15.74
CA HIS A 233 27.95 -17.87 16.89
C HIS A 233 27.48 -16.99 18.07
N GLY A 234 26.22 -16.54 18.05
CA GLY A 234 25.65 -15.64 19.06
C GLY A 234 25.45 -14.21 18.57
N TRP A 235 25.37 -13.26 19.49
CA TRP A 235 25.12 -11.85 19.18
C TRP A 235 26.35 -11.17 18.56
N GLY A 236 26.15 -10.47 17.45
CA GLY A 236 27.22 -9.70 16.81
C GLY A 236 26.85 -9.17 15.43
N LEU A 237 27.84 -8.55 14.78
CA LEU A 237 27.69 -7.94 13.45
C LEU A 237 28.02 -8.90 12.29
N GLY A 238 28.11 -10.20 12.57
CA GLY A 238 28.52 -11.21 11.57
C GLY A 238 27.64 -11.19 10.33
N ASN A 239 26.31 -11.06 10.48
CA ASN A 239 25.37 -10.99 9.36
C ASN A 239 25.61 -9.76 8.44
N TYR A 240 26.11 -8.65 8.99
CA TYR A 240 26.43 -7.45 8.21
C TYR A 240 27.72 -7.59 7.41
N ARG A 241 28.68 -8.41 7.87
CA ARG A 241 29.89 -8.74 7.09
C ARG A 241 29.54 -9.57 5.86
N LEU A 242 28.49 -10.40 5.94
CA LEU A 242 28.00 -11.21 4.81
C LEU A 242 27.45 -10.36 3.65
N LEU A 243 27.16 -9.07 3.87
CA LEU A 243 26.66 -8.18 2.82
C LEU A 243 27.62 -8.08 1.63
N SER A 244 28.93 -8.13 1.87
CA SER A 244 29.96 -8.03 0.83
C SER A 244 30.65 -9.36 0.52
N THR A 245 30.54 -10.37 1.39
CA THR A 245 31.31 -11.62 1.27
C THR A 245 30.47 -12.82 0.85
N SER A 246 29.16 -12.82 1.12
CA SER A 246 28.30 -13.95 0.77
C SER A 246 27.62 -13.71 -0.56
N ALA A 247 28.03 -14.46 -1.56
CA ALA A 247 27.26 -14.64 -2.78
C ALA A 247 25.88 -15.23 -2.43
N GLY A 248 24.80 -14.54 -2.80
CA GLY A 248 23.44 -15.02 -2.57
C GLY A 248 23.12 -16.25 -3.42
N SER A 249 22.35 -17.19 -2.86
CA SER A 249 21.82 -18.35 -3.59
C SER A 249 20.40 -18.09 -4.13
N GLY A 250 19.98 -18.79 -5.18
CA GLY A 250 18.63 -18.68 -5.75
C GLY A 250 18.51 -17.56 -6.79
N PHE A 251 17.42 -16.77 -6.76
CA PHE A 251 17.12 -15.73 -7.77
C PHE A 251 18.24 -14.68 -7.94
N VAL A 252 19.01 -14.42 -6.87
CA VAL A 252 20.10 -13.44 -6.83
C VAL A 252 21.39 -14.00 -7.49
N GLY A 253 21.43 -15.30 -7.80
CA GLY A 253 22.33 -15.88 -8.79
C GLY A 253 23.83 -15.67 -8.53
N GLY A 254 24.27 -15.72 -7.27
CA GLY A 254 25.68 -15.52 -6.92
C GLY A 254 26.09 -14.06 -6.70
N SER A 255 25.19 -13.08 -6.88
CA SER A 255 25.49 -11.69 -6.51
C SER A 255 25.42 -11.49 -5.00
N THR A 256 26.28 -10.63 -4.49
CA THR A 256 26.32 -10.26 -3.07
C THR A 256 25.16 -9.32 -2.73
N PRO A 257 24.68 -9.28 -1.48
CA PRO A 257 23.68 -8.30 -1.06
C PRO A 257 24.08 -6.84 -1.35
N ALA A 258 25.37 -6.50 -1.29
CA ALA A 258 25.87 -5.17 -1.66
C ALA A 258 25.66 -4.87 -3.16
N GLN A 259 25.95 -5.83 -4.04
CA GLN A 259 25.69 -5.69 -5.48
C GLN A 259 24.18 -5.62 -5.77
N ALA A 260 23.37 -6.39 -5.05
CA ALA A 260 21.91 -6.32 -5.17
C ALA A 260 21.35 -4.96 -4.73
N LEU A 261 21.92 -4.35 -3.68
CA LEU A 261 21.59 -2.98 -3.25
C LEU A 261 21.93 -1.97 -4.33
N GLU A 262 23.13 -2.04 -4.90
CA GLU A 262 23.55 -1.17 -6.00
C GLU A 262 22.60 -1.32 -7.21
N GLN A 263 22.29 -2.56 -7.60
CA GLN A 263 21.36 -2.83 -8.69
C GLN A 263 19.97 -2.28 -8.40
N SER A 264 19.49 -2.38 -7.16
CA SER A 264 18.20 -1.82 -6.74
C SER A 264 18.18 -0.30 -6.87
N LEU A 265 19.26 0.38 -6.48
CA LEU A 265 19.38 1.84 -6.59
C LEU A 265 19.42 2.29 -8.05
N ARG A 266 20.20 1.61 -8.90
CA ARG A 266 20.25 1.91 -10.35
C ARG A 266 18.89 1.74 -11.00
N VAL A 267 18.23 0.61 -10.77
CA VAL A 267 16.88 0.33 -11.30
C VAL A 267 15.86 1.38 -10.82
N ALA A 268 15.94 1.80 -9.56
CA ALA A 268 15.05 2.84 -9.02
C ALA A 268 15.27 4.21 -9.68
N VAL A 269 16.52 4.59 -9.93
CA VAL A 269 16.86 5.83 -10.65
C VAL A 269 16.35 5.76 -12.09
N ASP A 270 16.63 4.67 -12.80
CA ASP A 270 16.19 4.47 -14.19
C ASP A 270 14.67 4.51 -14.30
N ALA A 271 13.96 3.80 -13.42
CA ALA A 271 12.51 3.80 -13.38
C ALA A 271 11.95 5.22 -13.12
N THR A 272 12.57 5.97 -12.20
CA THR A 272 12.18 7.35 -11.90
C THR A 272 12.32 8.25 -13.12
N LEU A 273 13.45 8.16 -13.84
CA LEU A 273 13.70 8.95 -15.04
C LEU A 273 12.66 8.62 -16.12
N VAL A 274 12.43 7.33 -16.40
CA VAL A 274 11.41 6.89 -17.36
C VAL A 274 10.03 7.39 -16.96
N THR A 275 9.65 7.24 -15.68
CA THR A 275 8.36 7.74 -15.18
C THR A 275 8.23 9.24 -15.39
N LEU A 276 9.26 10.05 -15.08
CA LEU A 276 9.19 11.50 -15.26
C LEU A 276 9.07 11.91 -16.73
N VAL A 277 9.82 11.26 -17.62
CA VAL A 277 9.77 11.50 -19.07
C VAL A 277 8.34 11.29 -19.61
N VAL A 278 7.60 10.32 -19.09
CA VAL A 278 6.22 10.03 -19.52
C VAL A 278 5.19 10.84 -18.73
N ALA A 279 5.36 10.98 -17.42
CA ALA A 279 4.39 11.61 -16.51
C ALA A 279 4.28 13.12 -16.73
N VAL A 280 5.38 13.81 -17.01
CA VAL A 280 5.36 15.28 -17.18
C VAL A 280 4.53 15.69 -18.41
N PRO A 281 4.76 15.15 -19.63
CA PRO A 281 3.91 15.46 -20.79
C PRO A 281 2.43 15.13 -20.57
N LEU A 282 2.14 13.98 -19.93
CA LEU A 282 0.77 13.58 -19.63
C LEU A 282 0.11 14.52 -18.63
N ALA A 283 0.81 14.90 -17.57
CA ALA A 283 0.29 15.86 -16.59
C ALA A 283 0.03 17.23 -17.22
N LEU A 284 0.92 17.71 -18.10
CA LEU A 284 0.70 18.94 -18.88
C LEU A 284 -0.51 18.83 -19.82
N LEU A 285 -0.71 17.67 -20.45
CA LEU A 285 -1.89 17.44 -21.29
C LEU A 285 -3.18 17.40 -20.46
N LEU A 286 -3.13 16.86 -19.25
CA LEU A 286 -4.27 16.81 -18.32
C LEU A 286 -4.59 18.15 -17.66
N THR A 287 -3.66 19.12 -17.61
CA THR A 287 -3.93 20.48 -17.08
C THR A 287 -4.39 21.46 -18.16
N ARG A 288 -4.24 21.13 -19.44
CA ARG A 288 -4.63 22.02 -20.54
C ARG A 288 -6.16 22.21 -20.63
N PRO A 289 -6.65 23.45 -20.76
CA PRO A 289 -8.07 23.72 -20.97
C PRO A 289 -8.46 23.44 -22.42
N PHE A 290 -9.08 22.30 -22.68
CA PHE A 290 -9.64 21.99 -24.00
C PHE A 290 -11.07 22.52 -24.13
N ARG A 291 -11.38 23.16 -25.27
CA ARG A 291 -12.72 23.71 -25.58
C ARG A 291 -13.64 22.75 -26.34
N SER A 292 -13.10 21.74 -27.01
CA SER A 292 -13.91 20.79 -27.80
C SER A 292 -14.44 19.64 -26.92
N ARG A 293 -15.69 19.22 -27.15
CA ARG A 293 -16.31 18.09 -26.43
C ARG A 293 -15.52 16.79 -26.62
N ALA A 294 -14.99 16.56 -27.83
CA ALA A 294 -14.18 15.37 -28.12
C ALA A 294 -12.88 15.34 -27.32
N ALA A 295 -12.17 16.47 -27.21
CA ALA A 295 -10.94 16.55 -26.41
C ALA A 295 -11.20 16.37 -24.92
N LEU A 296 -12.31 16.90 -24.39
CA LEU A 296 -12.71 16.68 -23.00
C LEU A 296 -13.03 15.21 -22.70
N VAL A 297 -13.69 14.50 -23.64
CA VAL A 297 -13.93 13.06 -23.51
C VAL A 297 -12.62 12.28 -23.57
N ALA A 298 -11.73 12.61 -24.52
CA ALA A 298 -10.41 11.97 -24.64
C ALA A 298 -9.55 12.19 -23.39
N GLN A 299 -9.56 13.39 -22.81
CA GLN A 299 -8.83 13.72 -21.58
C GLN A 299 -9.35 12.92 -20.38
N ARG A 300 -10.67 12.76 -20.24
CA ARG A 300 -11.26 11.91 -19.18
C ARG A 300 -10.94 10.43 -19.39
N ALA A 301 -11.00 9.96 -20.63
CA ALA A 301 -10.63 8.60 -20.98
C ALA A 301 -9.16 8.33 -20.67
N LEU A 302 -8.27 9.28 -20.98
CA LEU A 302 -6.85 9.21 -20.65
C LEU A 302 -6.61 9.22 -19.13
N ASP A 303 -7.25 10.13 -18.38
CA ASP A 303 -7.12 10.15 -16.91
C ASP A 303 -7.60 8.84 -16.27
N GLY A 304 -8.66 8.23 -16.81
CA GLY A 304 -9.12 6.91 -16.41
C GLY A 304 -8.15 5.79 -16.79
N ALA A 305 -7.62 5.81 -18.01
CA ALA A 305 -6.67 4.82 -18.52
C ALA A 305 -5.37 4.82 -17.72
N LEU A 306 -4.89 6.00 -17.30
CA LEU A 306 -3.71 6.14 -16.45
C LEU A 306 -3.88 5.53 -15.08
N LEU A 307 -5.10 5.26 -14.62
CA LEU A 307 -5.33 4.55 -13.36
C LEU A 307 -5.39 3.03 -13.53
N LEU A 308 -5.51 2.51 -14.76
CA LEU A 308 -5.62 1.06 -15.01
C LEU A 308 -4.47 0.26 -14.42
N PRO A 309 -3.18 0.68 -14.53
CA PRO A 309 -2.07 -0.08 -13.97
C PRO A 309 -2.17 -0.28 -12.46
N LEU A 310 -2.86 0.60 -11.72
CA LEU A 310 -3.07 0.42 -10.28
C LEU A 310 -3.99 -0.76 -9.96
N GLY A 311 -4.89 -1.11 -10.89
CA GLY A 311 -5.81 -2.24 -10.75
C GLY A 311 -5.25 -3.55 -11.30
N VAL A 312 -4.14 -3.51 -12.03
CA VAL A 312 -3.46 -4.71 -12.54
C VAL A 312 -2.43 -5.16 -11.51
N SER A 313 -2.34 -6.47 -11.29
CA SER A 313 -1.33 -7.04 -10.41
C SER A 313 0.09 -6.75 -10.90
N ALA A 314 1.02 -6.55 -9.96
CA ALA A 314 2.44 -6.41 -10.27
C ALA A 314 3.03 -7.66 -10.94
N VAL A 315 2.54 -8.86 -10.59
CA VAL A 315 2.91 -10.13 -11.22
C VAL A 315 2.45 -10.15 -12.68
N THR A 316 1.19 -9.81 -12.93
CA THR A 316 0.64 -9.72 -14.29
C THR A 316 1.37 -8.66 -15.13
N VAL A 317 1.63 -7.47 -14.59
CA VAL A 317 2.40 -6.42 -15.30
C VAL A 317 3.81 -6.92 -15.61
N GLY A 318 4.51 -7.50 -14.62
CA GLY A 318 5.86 -8.00 -14.79
C GLY A 318 5.96 -9.06 -15.88
N PHE A 319 5.14 -10.11 -15.81
CA PHE A 319 5.13 -11.16 -16.84
C PHE A 319 4.59 -10.67 -18.18
N GLY A 320 3.59 -9.79 -18.18
CA GLY A 320 3.09 -9.14 -19.39
C GLY A 320 4.21 -8.41 -20.14
N PHE A 321 5.05 -7.67 -19.43
CA PHE A 321 6.23 -7.03 -20.00
C PHE A 321 7.23 -8.05 -20.53
N VAL A 322 7.58 -9.09 -19.76
CA VAL A 322 8.50 -10.13 -20.20
C VAL A 322 8.02 -10.82 -21.47
N VAL A 323 6.75 -11.21 -21.53
CA VAL A 323 6.18 -11.92 -22.68
C VAL A 323 6.09 -11.00 -23.90
N SER A 324 5.56 -9.78 -23.73
CA SER A 324 5.35 -8.84 -24.83
C SER A 324 6.64 -8.26 -25.38
N LEU A 325 7.57 -7.80 -24.53
CA LEU A 325 8.84 -7.27 -25.00
C LEU A 325 9.73 -8.37 -25.59
N ARG A 326 9.74 -9.60 -25.06
CA ARG A 326 10.50 -10.68 -25.71
C ARG A 326 9.98 -10.99 -27.10
N ALA A 327 8.67 -10.91 -27.31
CA ALA A 327 8.06 -11.13 -28.61
C ALA A 327 8.31 -9.98 -29.59
N ALA A 328 8.23 -8.72 -29.14
CA ALA A 328 8.34 -7.54 -30.00
C ALA A 328 9.78 -7.02 -30.17
N PHE A 329 10.59 -7.07 -29.10
CA PHE A 329 11.93 -6.49 -29.00
C PHE A 329 12.88 -7.41 -28.21
N PRO A 330 13.29 -8.56 -28.77
CA PRO A 330 14.06 -9.58 -28.06
C PRO A 330 15.39 -9.08 -27.49
N GLU A 331 16.09 -8.19 -28.21
CA GLU A 331 17.34 -7.58 -27.73
C GLU A 331 17.11 -6.68 -26.50
N LEU A 332 16.06 -5.86 -26.54
CA LEU A 332 15.68 -5.01 -25.40
C LEU A 332 15.22 -5.86 -24.21
N ALA A 333 14.52 -6.97 -24.47
CA ALA A 333 14.06 -7.87 -23.43
C ALA A 333 15.17 -8.71 -22.80
N ALA A 334 16.27 -8.93 -23.52
CA ALA A 334 17.50 -9.51 -22.99
C ALA A 334 18.33 -8.48 -22.18
N SER A 335 18.05 -7.19 -22.33
CA SER A 335 18.68 -6.12 -21.55
C SER A 335 18.08 -5.98 -20.14
N GLY A 336 18.83 -5.34 -19.23
CA GLY A 336 18.35 -5.01 -17.88
C GLY A 336 17.25 -3.95 -17.82
N VAL A 337 16.84 -3.36 -18.96
CA VAL A 337 15.91 -2.22 -19.05
C VAL A 337 14.46 -2.61 -18.75
N LEU A 338 14.12 -3.90 -18.86
CA LEU A 338 12.75 -4.39 -18.64
C LEU A 338 12.23 -4.06 -17.24
N VAL A 339 13.07 -4.22 -16.21
CA VAL A 339 12.67 -4.00 -14.81
C VAL A 339 12.33 -2.52 -14.56
N PRO A 340 13.19 -1.53 -14.91
CA PRO A 340 12.84 -0.12 -14.86
C PRO A 340 11.55 0.25 -15.61
N LEU A 341 11.34 -0.29 -16.81
CA LEU A 341 10.13 0.00 -17.61
C LEU A 341 8.85 -0.50 -16.92
N ALA A 342 8.87 -1.74 -16.42
CA ALA A 342 7.74 -2.31 -15.70
C ALA A 342 7.43 -1.51 -14.42
N GLN A 343 8.47 -1.13 -13.67
CA GLN A 343 8.30 -0.27 -12.48
C GLN A 343 7.77 1.11 -12.84
N ALA A 344 8.22 1.68 -13.97
CA ALA A 344 7.77 3.00 -14.40
C ALA A 344 6.28 3.03 -14.73
N VAL A 345 5.73 1.97 -15.33
CA VAL A 345 4.28 1.82 -15.60
C VAL A 345 3.46 1.79 -14.31
N VAL A 346 3.95 1.09 -13.29
CA VAL A 346 3.27 1.01 -11.98
C VAL A 346 3.35 2.35 -11.24
N ALA A 347 4.44 3.10 -11.37
CA ALA A 347 4.65 4.39 -10.71
C ALA A 347 3.97 5.57 -11.42
N LEU A 348 3.73 5.47 -12.73
CA LEU A 348 3.16 6.52 -13.58
C LEU A 348 1.86 7.15 -13.03
N PRO A 349 0.86 6.38 -12.55
CA PRO A 349 -0.40 6.94 -12.06
C PRO A 349 -0.19 7.85 -10.84
N LEU A 350 0.73 7.46 -9.95
CA LEU A 350 1.06 8.21 -8.75
C LEU A 350 1.83 9.49 -9.08
N ALA A 351 2.79 9.40 -10.01
CA ALA A 351 3.56 10.56 -10.48
C ALA A 351 2.66 11.61 -11.13
N VAL A 352 1.75 11.20 -12.03
CA VAL A 352 0.80 12.12 -12.67
C VAL A 352 -0.10 12.79 -11.63
N ARG A 353 -0.66 12.04 -10.67
CA ARG A 353 -1.52 12.59 -9.61
C ARG A 353 -0.78 13.56 -8.68
N ALA A 354 0.52 13.41 -8.50
CA ALA A 354 1.35 14.35 -7.74
C ALA A 354 1.66 15.63 -8.55
N LEU A 355 1.88 15.51 -9.86
CA LEU A 355 2.27 16.63 -10.73
C LEU A 355 1.08 17.52 -11.12
N VAL A 356 -0.09 16.94 -11.41
CA VAL A 356 -1.26 17.68 -11.92
C VAL A 356 -1.67 18.86 -11.03
N PRO A 357 -1.82 18.73 -9.69
CA PRO A 357 -2.20 19.85 -8.83
C PRO A 357 -1.16 20.97 -8.81
N VAL A 358 0.13 20.62 -8.88
CA VAL A 358 1.24 21.58 -8.90
C VAL A 358 1.25 22.35 -10.22
N LEU A 359 1.18 21.64 -11.34
CA LEU A 359 1.17 22.24 -12.68
C LEU A 359 -0.09 23.07 -12.94
N ALA A 360 -1.24 22.68 -12.37
CA ALA A 360 -2.47 23.47 -12.45
C ALA A 360 -2.42 24.76 -11.63
N ALA A 361 -1.54 24.84 -10.62
CA ALA A 361 -1.35 26.03 -9.79
C ALA A 361 -0.37 27.04 -10.41
N VAL A 362 0.43 26.63 -11.40
CA VAL A 362 1.32 27.55 -12.15
C VAL A 362 0.48 28.41 -13.08
N ASP A 363 0.61 29.73 -12.98
CA ASP A 363 -0.10 30.66 -13.84
C ASP A 363 0.32 30.43 -15.30
N PRO A 364 -0.62 30.12 -16.22
CA PRO A 364 -0.31 29.91 -17.64
C PRO A 364 0.21 31.16 -18.37
N ARG A 365 0.35 32.30 -17.67
CA ARG A 365 0.87 33.58 -18.18
C ARG A 365 2.33 33.88 -17.81
N LEU A 366 2.97 33.04 -16.99
CA LEU A 366 4.43 33.02 -16.78
C LEU A 366 5.10 32.20 -17.89
#